data_AF-F0LIE8-F1
#
_entry.id   AF-F0LIE8-F1
#
_cell.length_a   1.000
_cell.length_b   1.000
_cell.length_c   1.000
_cell.angle_alpha   90.00
_cell.angle_beta   90.00
_cell.angle_gamma   90.00
#
_symmetry.space_group_name_H-M   'P 1'
#
loop_
_entity.id
_entity.type
_entity.pdbx_description
1 polymer ?
#
loop_
_entity_poly.entity_id
_entity_poly.type
_entity_poly.pdbx_seq_one_letter_code
_entity_poly.pdbx_strand_id
1 'polypeptide(L)'
;MNEAIVNFIIWAFLATVTTLILLHLSKRDEKKKTLIPAMLVILTMGYLMGYAVSNGNLPLAFSVFLVGGIMLNLYYASMKRRGYVLEDERTLRIEEISARRTLQVFMIGLAFAVIYLSVAQQRNPALRDAFILAESLLVFLFFTHLAFKIYYSRVM
;
A
#
# COMPACT_ATOMS: atom_id res chain seq x y z
N MET A 1 20.68 -22.56 15.15
CA MET A 1 19.24 -22.46 14.79
C MET A 1 19.18 -21.59 13.54
N ASN A 2 18.63 -22.08 12.42
CA ASN A 2 18.61 -21.29 11.17
C ASN A 2 17.92 -19.95 11.40
N GLU A 3 18.54 -18.84 10.99
CA GLU A 3 17.97 -17.49 11.12
C GLU A 3 16.56 -17.39 10.52
N ALA A 4 16.30 -18.13 9.43
CA ALA A 4 14.98 -18.24 8.83
C ALA A 4 13.93 -18.83 9.79
N ILE A 5 14.30 -19.83 10.60
CA ILE A 5 13.40 -20.45 11.58
C ILE A 5 13.11 -19.47 12.71
N VAL A 6 14.12 -18.73 13.17
CA VAL A 6 13.94 -17.69 14.20
C VAL A 6 13.01 -16.59 13.72
N ASN A 7 13.23 -16.09 12.50
CA ASN A 7 12.40 -15.05 11.89
C ASN A 7 10.95 -15.51 11.67
N PHE A 8 10.76 -16.77 11.28
CA PHE A 8 9.42 -17.34 11.13
C PHE A 8 8.69 -17.44 12.47
N ILE A 9 9.37 -17.85 13.54
CA ILE A 9 8.79 -17.92 14.89
C ILE A 9 8.43 -16.51 15.39
N ILE A 10 9.30 -15.53 15.19
CA ILE A 10 9.02 -14.12 15.56
C ILE A 10 7.80 -13.60 14.80
N TRP A 11 7.71 -13.87 13.51
CA TRP A 11 6.57 -13.49 12.70
C TRP A 11 5.27 -14.17 13.16
N ALA A 12 5.30 -15.48 13.42
CA ALA A 12 4.14 -16.23 13.90
C ALA A 12 3.66 -15.70 15.26
N PHE A 13 4.59 -15.37 16.15
CA PHE A 13 4.28 -14.72 17.43
C PHE A 13 3.63 -13.35 17.22
N LEU A 14 4.17 -12.51 16.34
CA LEU A 14 3.58 -11.20 16.02
C LEU A 14 2.17 -11.33 15.43
N ALA A 15 1.97 -12.24 14.48
CA ALA A 15 0.67 -12.48 13.85
C ALA A 15 -0.38 -13.00 14.86
N THR A 16 0.02 -13.88 15.77
CA THR A 16 -0.87 -14.42 16.82
C THR A 16 -1.20 -13.39 17.89
N VAL A 17 -0.21 -12.62 18.36
CA VAL A 17 -0.44 -11.54 19.33
C VAL A 17 -1.33 -10.45 18.74
N THR A 18 -1.06 -10.01 17.51
CA THR A 18 -1.87 -8.98 16.84
C THR A 18 -3.31 -9.44 16.62
N THR A 19 -3.53 -10.68 16.19
CA THR A 19 -4.89 -11.23 16.05
C THR A 19 -5.61 -11.35 17.39
N LEU A 20 -4.94 -11.78 18.46
CA LEU A 20 -5.53 -11.85 19.81
C LEU A 20 -5.91 -10.45 20.33
N ILE A 21 -5.03 -9.46 20.17
CA ILE A 21 -5.31 -8.06 20.53
C ILE A 21 -6.51 -7.54 19.74
N LEU A 22 -6.53 -7.76 18.43
CA LEU A 22 -7.63 -7.32 17.57
C LEU A 22 -8.94 -8.01 17.95
N LEU A 23 -8.94 -9.32 18.21
CA LEU A 23 -10.13 -10.03 18.69
C LEU A 23 -10.63 -9.48 20.03
N HIS A 24 -9.72 -9.14 20.94
CA HIS A 24 -10.07 -8.55 22.23
C HIS A 24 -10.68 -7.14 22.08
N LEU A 25 -10.07 -6.28 21.26
CA LEU A 25 -10.58 -4.93 20.97
C LEU A 25 -11.88 -4.95 20.16
N SER A 26 -12.07 -5.98 19.35
CA SER A 26 -13.21 -6.18 18.47
C SER A 26 -14.37 -6.92 19.14
N LYS A 27 -14.27 -7.25 20.44
CA LYS A 27 -15.25 -8.10 21.13
C LYS A 27 -16.69 -7.54 21.07
N ARG A 28 -16.85 -6.22 20.95
CA ARG A 28 -18.15 -5.52 20.85
C ARG A 28 -18.60 -5.13 19.43
N ASP A 29 -17.71 -5.19 18.43
CA ASP A 29 -17.98 -4.61 17.11
C ASP A 29 -17.69 -5.66 16.01
N GLU A 30 -18.74 -6.24 15.44
CA GLU A 30 -18.60 -7.26 14.40
C GLU A 30 -17.92 -6.72 13.14
N LYS A 31 -18.04 -5.43 12.85
CA LYS A 31 -17.35 -4.81 11.70
C LYS A 31 -15.83 -4.83 11.87
N LYS A 32 -15.34 -4.73 13.10
CA LYS A 32 -13.90 -4.83 13.38
C LYS A 32 -13.39 -6.27 13.25
N LYS A 33 -14.24 -7.27 13.51
CA LYS A 33 -13.86 -8.70 13.38
C LYS A 33 -13.64 -9.08 11.93
N THR A 34 -14.44 -8.52 11.03
CA THR A 34 -14.36 -8.79 9.60
C THR A 34 -13.11 -8.17 8.94
N LEU A 35 -12.42 -7.24 9.59
CA LEU A 35 -11.16 -6.69 9.09
C LEU A 35 -9.94 -7.55 9.47
N ILE A 36 -10.07 -8.47 10.42
CA ILE A 36 -8.96 -9.28 10.92
C ILE A 36 -8.31 -10.14 9.82
N PRO A 37 -9.07 -10.83 8.94
CA PRO A 37 -8.47 -11.60 7.85
C PRO A 37 -7.69 -10.73 6.86
N ALA A 38 -8.19 -9.53 6.56
CA ALA A 38 -7.47 -8.59 5.70
C ALA A 38 -6.16 -8.12 6.33
N MET A 39 -6.16 -7.79 7.63
CA MET A 39 -4.93 -7.42 8.34
C MET A 39 -3.90 -8.54 8.36
N LEU A 40 -4.35 -9.79 8.55
CA LEU A 40 -3.45 -10.95 8.47
C LEU A 40 -2.78 -11.07 7.10
N VAL A 41 -3.54 -10.88 6.01
CA VAL A 41 -2.98 -10.88 4.66
C VAL A 41 -1.97 -9.75 4.46
N ILE A 42 -2.23 -8.55 4.99
CA ILE A 42 -1.27 -7.44 4.89
C ILE A 42 0.02 -7.75 5.66
N LEU A 43 -0.11 -8.35 6.85
CA LEU A 43 1.01 -8.65 7.74
C LEU A 43 1.87 -9.80 7.20
N THR A 44 1.25 -10.85 6.64
CA THR A 44 1.96 -11.92 5.92
C THR A 44 2.66 -11.37 4.67
N MET A 45 1.97 -10.54 3.89
CA MET A 45 2.50 -9.93 2.68
C MET A 45 3.73 -9.08 2.99
N GLY A 46 3.65 -8.21 4.01
CA GLY A 46 4.78 -7.37 4.43
C GLY A 46 6.00 -8.18 4.88
N TYR A 47 5.80 -9.26 5.64
CA TYR A 47 6.89 -10.16 6.06
C TYR A 47 7.55 -10.85 4.86
N LEU A 48 6.75 -11.45 3.97
CA LEU A 48 7.25 -12.17 2.80
C LEU A 48 7.95 -11.23 1.80
N MET A 49 7.43 -10.01 1.62
CA MET A 49 8.09 -8.98 0.83
C MET A 49 9.42 -8.57 1.44
N GLY A 50 9.46 -8.30 2.75
CA GLY A 50 10.69 -7.94 3.46
C GLY A 50 11.77 -9.03 3.33
N TYR A 51 11.38 -10.29 3.48
CA TYR A 51 12.26 -11.45 3.27
C TYR A 51 12.75 -11.57 1.82
N ALA A 52 11.86 -11.37 0.83
CA ALA A 52 12.24 -11.42 -0.57
C ALA A 52 13.24 -10.33 -0.95
N VAL A 53 13.01 -9.10 -0.45
CA VAL A 53 13.91 -7.95 -0.65
C VAL A 53 15.25 -8.18 0.04
N SER A 54 15.28 -8.70 1.26
CA SER A 54 16.55 -8.98 1.97
C SER A 54 17.43 -10.00 1.25
N ASN A 55 16.82 -10.89 0.46
CA ASN A 55 17.53 -11.88 -0.36
C ASN A 55 17.84 -11.37 -1.78
N GLY A 56 17.56 -10.11 -2.10
CA GLY A 56 17.74 -9.53 -3.43
C GLY A 56 16.79 -10.08 -4.49
N ASN A 57 15.75 -10.82 -4.12
CA ASN A 57 14.81 -11.43 -5.05
C ASN A 57 13.60 -10.50 -5.28
N LEU A 58 13.80 -9.49 -6.12
CA LEU A 58 12.75 -8.55 -6.53
C LEU A 58 11.56 -9.24 -7.21
N PRO A 59 11.73 -10.23 -8.13
CA PRO A 59 10.59 -10.93 -8.71
C PRO A 59 9.67 -11.57 -7.67
N LEU A 60 10.25 -12.20 -6.64
CA LEU A 60 9.48 -12.78 -5.55
C LEU A 60 8.73 -11.70 -4.76
N ALA A 61 9.37 -10.58 -4.42
CA ALA A 61 8.73 -9.47 -3.70
C ALA A 61 7.52 -8.90 -4.47
N PHE A 62 7.65 -8.69 -5.78
CA PHE A 62 6.55 -8.23 -6.63
C PHE A 62 5.43 -9.27 -6.75
N SER A 63 5.78 -10.56 -6.85
CA SER A 63 4.77 -11.62 -6.93
C SER A 63 3.93 -11.71 -5.64
N VAL A 64 4.58 -11.61 -4.48
CA VAL A 64 3.91 -11.57 -3.17
C VAL A 64 2.98 -10.36 -3.07
N PHE A 65 3.44 -9.18 -3.50
CA PHE A 65 2.62 -7.97 -3.50
C PHE A 65 1.37 -8.11 -4.38
N LEU A 66 1.53 -8.62 -5.61
CA LEU A 66 0.42 -8.84 -6.54
C LEU A 66 -0.60 -9.84 -5.99
N VAL A 67 -0.13 -10.99 -5.51
CA VAL A 67 -1.01 -12.05 -4.97
C VAL A 67 -1.73 -11.56 -3.72
N GLY A 68 -1.03 -10.89 -2.80
CA GLY A 68 -1.64 -10.32 -1.59
C GLY A 68 -2.68 -9.25 -1.91
N GLY A 69 -2.39 -8.36 -2.87
CA GLY A 69 -3.34 -7.36 -3.36
C GLY A 69 -4.59 -7.98 -3.99
N ILE A 70 -4.43 -9.02 -4.82
CA ILE A 70 -5.56 -9.75 -5.40
C ILE A 70 -6.39 -10.43 -4.31
N MET A 71 -5.76 -11.10 -3.34
CA MET A 71 -6.46 -11.73 -2.22
C MET A 71 -7.28 -10.72 -1.42
N LEU A 72 -6.71 -9.55 -1.09
CA LEU A 72 -7.42 -8.48 -0.39
C LEU A 72 -8.62 -7.98 -1.20
N ASN A 73 -8.44 -7.74 -2.50
CA ASN A 73 -9.51 -7.30 -3.37
C ASN A 73 -10.66 -8.33 -3.41
N LEU A 74 -10.36 -9.60 -3.63
CA LEU A 74 -11.36 -10.68 -3.63
C LEU A 74 -12.07 -10.80 -2.28
N TYR A 75 -11.33 -10.65 -1.17
CA TYR A 75 -11.91 -10.66 0.17
C TYR A 75 -12.91 -9.52 0.36
N TYR A 76 -12.51 -8.28 0.08
CA TYR A 76 -13.40 -7.12 0.18
C TYR A 76 -14.60 -7.20 -0.77
N ALA A 77 -14.40 -7.70 -1.99
CA ALA A 77 -15.49 -7.93 -2.93
C ALA A 77 -16.49 -8.98 -2.41
N SER A 78 -16.01 -10.07 -1.80
CA SER A 78 -16.84 -11.08 -1.15
C SER A 78 -17.62 -10.49 0.04
N MET A 79 -16.97 -9.66 0.86
CA MET A 79 -17.61 -8.98 1.99
C MET A 79 -18.72 -8.04 1.53
N LYS A 80 -18.47 -7.26 0.46
CA LYS A 80 -19.48 -6.40 -0.16
C LYS A 80 -20.68 -7.21 -0.69
N ARG A 81 -20.44 -8.35 -1.34
CA ARG A 81 -21.51 -9.26 -1.81
C ARG A 81 -22.35 -9.84 -0.65
N ARG A 82 -21.75 -10.02 0.53
CA ARG A 82 -22.44 -10.51 1.74
C ARG A 82 -23.24 -9.43 2.47
N GLY A 83 -23.32 -8.22 1.92
CA GLY A 83 -24.10 -7.12 2.50
C GLY A 83 -23.42 -6.38 3.66
N TYR A 84 -22.13 -6.63 3.90
CA TYR A 84 -21.38 -5.86 4.89
C TYR A 84 -21.10 -4.46 4.34
N VAL A 85 -21.75 -3.45 4.92
CA VAL A 85 -21.41 -2.04 4.73
C VAL A 85 -20.17 -1.73 5.56
N LEU A 86 -19.01 -1.98 4.94
CA LEU A 86 -17.69 -1.72 5.52
C LEU A 86 -17.40 -0.22 5.60
N GLU A 87 -17.89 0.55 4.62
CA GLU A 87 -17.69 1.99 4.53
C GLU A 87 -19.04 2.70 4.34
N ASP A 88 -19.24 3.78 5.09
CA ASP A 88 -20.35 4.71 4.89
C ASP A 88 -20.02 5.65 3.71
N GLU A 89 -21.03 6.23 3.06
CA GLU A 89 -20.82 7.20 1.96
C GLU A 89 -19.95 8.37 2.40
N ARG A 90 -20.08 8.79 3.67
CA ARG A 90 -19.23 9.82 4.27
C ARG A 90 -17.77 9.39 4.34
N THR A 91 -17.50 8.15 4.74
CA THR A 91 -16.13 7.61 4.80
C THR A 91 -15.52 7.55 3.41
N LEU A 92 -16.27 7.05 2.42
CA LEU A 92 -15.84 7.01 1.02
C LEU A 92 -15.47 8.39 0.49
N ARG A 93 -16.28 9.42 0.75
CA ARG A 93 -15.95 10.80 0.32
C ARG A 93 -14.71 11.34 1.03
N ILE A 94 -14.52 11.04 2.31
CA ILE A 94 -13.34 11.47 3.07
C ILE A 94 -12.08 10.80 2.50
N GLU A 95 -12.13 9.50 2.25
CA GLU A 95 -11.02 8.75 1.64
C GLU A 95 -10.67 9.25 0.24
N GLU A 96 -11.68 9.59 -0.56
CA GLU A 96 -11.46 10.18 -1.89
C GLU A 96 -10.77 11.55 -1.80
N ILE A 97 -11.22 12.42 -0.89
CA ILE A 97 -10.60 13.73 -0.68
C ILE A 97 -9.17 13.56 -0.16
N SER A 98 -8.95 12.66 0.80
CA SER A 98 -7.62 12.41 1.37
C SER A 98 -6.67 11.83 0.32
N ALA A 99 -7.11 10.86 -0.48
CA ALA A 99 -6.32 10.28 -1.58
C ALA A 99 -5.92 11.35 -2.60
N ARG A 100 -6.85 12.21 -3.03
CA ARG A 100 -6.54 13.32 -3.95
C ARG A 100 -5.53 14.30 -3.36
N ARG A 101 -5.69 14.66 -2.09
CA ARG A 101 -4.78 15.59 -1.40
C ARG A 101 -3.39 15.00 -1.22
N THR A 102 -3.29 13.75 -0.80
CA THR A 102 -2.02 13.03 -0.68
C THR A 102 -1.28 13.01 -2.02
N LEU A 103 -1.99 12.66 -3.10
CA LEU A 103 -1.40 12.61 -4.44
C LEU A 103 -0.94 14.00 -4.92
N GLN A 104 -1.71 15.06 -4.63
CA GLN A 104 -1.30 16.45 -4.89
C GLN A 104 -0.03 16.84 -4.13
N VAL A 105 0.04 16.56 -2.83
CA VAL A 105 1.21 16.88 -2.00
C VAL A 105 2.44 16.13 -2.51
N PHE A 106 2.29 14.85 -2.85
CA PHE A 106 3.38 14.05 -3.44
C PHE A 106 3.85 14.62 -4.77
N MET A 107 2.93 14.98 -5.69
CA MET A 107 3.30 15.59 -6.97
C MET A 107 4.04 16.92 -6.78
N ILE A 108 3.61 17.77 -5.85
CA ILE A 108 4.28 19.05 -5.55
C ILE A 108 5.69 18.79 -5.02
N GLY A 109 5.83 17.90 -4.03
CA GLY A 109 7.16 17.54 -3.48
C GLY A 109 8.09 16.96 -4.54
N LEU A 110 7.55 16.10 -5.41
CA LEU A 110 8.31 15.50 -6.50
C LEU A 110 8.66 16.52 -7.59
N ALA A 111 7.79 17.48 -7.88
CA ALA A 111 8.10 18.59 -8.80
C ALA A 111 9.27 19.43 -8.29
N PHE A 112 9.32 19.75 -7.00
CA PHE A 112 10.49 20.41 -6.39
C PHE A 112 11.75 19.56 -6.52
N ALA A 113 11.66 18.24 -6.29
CA ALA A 113 12.79 17.33 -6.45
C ALA A 113 13.29 17.30 -7.91
N VAL A 114 12.39 17.26 -8.90
CA VAL A 114 12.73 17.30 -10.33
C VAL A 114 13.43 18.61 -10.69
N ILE A 115 12.92 19.76 -10.22
CA ILE A 115 13.55 21.07 -10.45
C ILE A 115 14.97 21.07 -9.88
N TYR A 116 15.14 20.63 -8.63
CA TYR A 116 16.47 20.55 -8.00
C TYR A 116 17.41 19.62 -8.77
N LEU A 117 16.95 18.40 -9.08
CA LEU A 117 17.75 17.39 -9.78
C LEU A 117 18.11 17.82 -11.20
N SER A 118 17.27 18.62 -11.87
CA SER A 118 17.54 19.14 -13.21
C SER A 118 18.83 19.97 -13.28
N VAL A 119 19.13 20.71 -12.21
CA VAL A 119 20.34 21.52 -12.07
C VAL A 119 21.48 20.68 -11.47
N ALA A 120 21.17 19.87 -10.45
CA ALA A 120 22.18 19.08 -9.74
C ALA A 120 22.86 18.04 -10.66
N GLN A 121 22.10 17.42 -11.58
CA GLN A 121 22.66 16.42 -12.51
C GLN A 121 23.69 17.00 -13.48
N GLN A 122 23.62 18.30 -13.79
CA GLN A 122 24.62 18.96 -14.65
C GLN A 122 25.99 19.04 -13.97
N ARG A 123 26.01 19.11 -12.62
CA ARG A 123 27.23 19.17 -11.81
C ARG A 123 27.73 17.79 -11.42
N ASN A 124 26.83 16.82 -11.26
CA ASN A 124 27.15 15.45 -10.92
C ASN A 124 26.37 14.46 -11.81
N PRO A 125 27.03 13.87 -12.84
CA PRO A 125 26.38 12.95 -13.77
C PRO A 125 25.78 11.71 -13.11
N ALA A 126 26.26 11.31 -11.93
CA ALA A 126 25.72 10.17 -11.19
C ALA A 126 24.26 10.36 -10.74
N LEU A 127 23.76 11.60 -10.72
CA LEU A 127 22.37 11.92 -10.36
C LEU A 127 21.39 11.83 -11.54
N ARG A 128 21.88 11.53 -12.74
CA ARG A 128 21.03 11.47 -13.94
C ARG A 128 19.93 10.41 -13.84
N ASP A 129 20.25 9.24 -13.30
CA ASP A 129 19.27 8.17 -13.14
C ASP A 129 18.19 8.54 -12.12
N ALA A 130 18.57 9.23 -11.04
CA ALA A 130 17.63 9.76 -10.06
C ALA A 130 16.71 10.84 -10.65
N PHE A 131 17.24 11.70 -11.52
CA PHE A 131 16.46 12.69 -12.26
C PHE A 131 15.42 12.02 -13.17
N ILE A 132 15.85 11.06 -14.01
CA ILE A 132 14.96 10.33 -14.92
C ILE A 132 13.87 9.58 -14.14
N LEU A 133 14.24 8.95 -13.03
CA LEU A 133 13.28 8.26 -12.17
C LEU A 133 12.27 9.22 -11.56
N ALA A 134 12.72 10.34 -11.00
CA ALA A 134 11.84 11.35 -10.42
C ALA A 134 10.89 11.96 -11.46
N GLU A 135 11.39 12.26 -12.66
CA GLU A 135 10.59 12.78 -13.77
C GLU A 135 9.54 11.76 -14.24
N SER A 136 9.95 10.50 -14.49
CA SER A 136 9.03 9.44 -14.91
C SER A 136 7.95 9.17 -13.85
N LEU A 137 8.32 9.18 -12.57
CA LEU A 137 7.38 9.02 -11.46
C LEU A 137 6.40 10.19 -11.38
N LEU A 138 6.84 11.43 -11.65
CA LEU A 138 5.97 12.60 -11.66
C LEU A 138 4.91 12.50 -12.76
N VAL A 139 5.34 12.10 -13.97
CA VAL A 139 4.44 11.87 -15.10
C VAL A 139 3.43 10.75 -14.77
N PHE A 140 3.91 9.64 -14.21
CA PHE A 140 3.04 8.54 -13.78
C PHE A 140 2.01 8.96 -12.73
N LEU A 141 2.42 9.71 -11.71
CA LEU A 141 1.51 10.22 -10.68
C LEU A 141 0.50 11.21 -11.28
N PHE A 142 0.91 12.06 -12.22
CA PHE A 142 0.00 12.96 -12.90
C PHE A 142 -1.10 12.22 -13.67
N PHE A 143 -0.74 11.17 -14.41
CA PHE A 143 -1.73 10.31 -15.08
C PHE A 143 -2.64 9.58 -14.08
N THR A 144 -2.10 9.12 -12.97
CA THR A 144 -2.89 8.50 -11.89
C THR A 144 -3.88 9.51 -11.29
N HIS A 145 -3.45 10.76 -11.08
CA HIS A 145 -4.30 11.85 -10.60
C HIS A 145 -5.47 12.10 -11.56
N LEU A 146 -5.19 12.16 -12.87
CA LEU A 146 -6.20 12.32 -13.91
C LEU A 146 -7.17 11.15 -13.95
N ALA A 147 -6.67 9.92 -13.90
CA ALA A 147 -7.49 8.72 -13.87
C ALA A 147 -8.46 8.73 -12.68
N PHE A 148 -7.98 9.09 -11.49
CA PHE A 148 -8.84 9.25 -10.31
C PHE A 148 -9.85 10.37 -10.49
N LYS A 149 -9.45 11.54 -11.01
CA LYS A 149 -10.38 12.63 -11.28
C LYS A 149 -11.52 12.19 -12.21
N ILE A 150 -11.21 11.46 -13.28
CA ILE A 150 -12.20 10.95 -14.25
C ILE A 150 -13.10 9.87 -13.62
N TYR A 151 -12.51 8.95 -12.87
CA TYR A 151 -13.26 7.87 -12.22
C TYR A 151 -14.27 8.45 -11.22
N TYR A 152 -13.82 9.33 -10.33
CA TYR A 152 -14.68 9.90 -9.30
C TYR A 152 -15.71 10.87 -9.86
N SER A 153 -15.44 11.58 -10.96
CA SER A 153 -16.45 12.42 -11.62
C SER A 153 -17.57 11.63 -12.33
N ARG A 154 -17.42 10.31 -12.49
CA ARG A 154 -18.44 9.43 -13.09
C ARG A 154 -19.25 8.67 -12.06
N VAL A 155 -18.65 8.38 -10.91
CA VAL A 155 -19.25 7.52 -9.86
C VAL A 155 -20.02 8.36 -8.83
N MET A 156 -19.70 9.65 -8.70
CA MET A 156 -20.44 10.64 -7.91
C MET A 156 -20.80 11.85 -8.77
#